data_AF-A0A7Y4RCT8-F1
#
_entry.id   AF-A0A7Y4RCT8-F1
#
_cell.length_a   1.000
_cell.length_b   1.000
_cell.length_c   1.000
_cell.angle_alpha   90.00
_cell.angle_beta   90.00
_cell.angle_gamma   90.00
#
_symmetry.space_group_name_H-M   'P 1'
#
loop_
_entity.id
_entity.type
_entity.pdbx_description
1 polymer ?
#
loop_
_entity_poly.entity_id
_entity_poly.type
_entity_poly.pdbx_seq_one_letter_code
_entity_poly.pdbx_strand_id
1 'polypeptide(L)'
;MDRLHFAELDEIRRAAEAADVPLWQRVAPDIRGHFMAVERVERLLKRVTYLLDRGDVAYAVIGGNAVAHWVSTIDSGATRATKDVDLLMRREDLAAAARALAGHGFIREEVMDIPVFLEESDPRPSQGVHIIIANEKVRASATLAAPDVGEVERSESGYLVLKLAALVAMKLDANRRHDQVHIEDMLRVGLIDTTIAVTLPEELLQRLRHVRDTMEWFTAPPEF
;
A
#
# COMPACT_ATOMS: atom_id res chain seq x y z
N MET A 1 -15.01 -6.73 22.61
CA MET A 1 -15.67 -6.47 21.31
C MET A 1 -16.45 -5.19 21.49
N ASP A 2 -15.75 -4.05 21.39
CA ASP A 2 -16.27 -2.78 21.90
C ASP A 2 -16.53 -1.75 20.80
N ARG A 3 -17.67 -1.09 20.96
CA ARG A 3 -18.41 -0.26 19.98
C ARG A 3 -17.78 1.12 19.76
N LEU A 4 -16.48 1.28 20.04
CA LEU A 4 -15.86 2.59 20.24
C LEU A 4 -15.51 3.33 18.92
N HIS A 5 -15.34 2.64 17.80
CA HIS A 5 -14.87 3.30 16.56
C HIS A 5 -15.97 3.83 15.62
N PHE A 6 -17.18 3.25 15.65
CA PHE A 6 -18.34 3.90 14.99
C PHE A 6 -18.78 5.15 15.75
N ALA A 7 -18.52 5.22 17.06
CA ALA A 7 -18.88 6.35 17.90
C ALA A 7 -18.07 7.61 17.57
N GLU A 8 -16.75 7.53 17.28
CA GLU A 8 -15.94 8.71 16.93
C GLU A 8 -16.31 9.33 15.58
N LEU A 9 -16.57 8.51 14.55
CA LEU A 9 -17.03 9.03 13.25
C LEU A 9 -18.45 9.58 13.34
N ASP A 10 -19.34 8.93 14.10
CA ASP A 10 -20.69 9.44 14.35
C ASP A 10 -20.68 10.68 15.25
N GLU A 11 -19.74 10.84 16.18
CA GLU A 11 -19.58 12.04 17.00
C GLU A 11 -19.01 13.21 16.19
N ILE A 12 -18.00 12.96 15.34
CA ILE A 12 -17.50 13.97 14.39
C ILE A 12 -18.61 14.37 13.42
N ARG A 13 -19.41 13.40 12.93
CA ARG A 13 -20.54 13.67 12.05
C ARG A 13 -21.66 14.41 12.76
N ARG A 14 -22.03 14.02 13.99
CA ARG A 14 -23.03 14.72 14.82
C ARG A 14 -22.57 16.13 15.22
N ALA A 15 -21.30 16.32 15.56
CA ALA A 15 -20.72 17.63 15.85
C ALA A 15 -20.55 18.50 14.58
N ALA A 16 -20.52 17.89 13.39
CA ALA A 16 -20.60 18.57 12.11
C ALA A 16 -22.04 18.89 11.69
N GLU A 17 -23.00 18.04 12.03
CA GLU A 17 -24.44 18.24 11.80
C GLU A 17 -25.06 19.24 12.82
N ALA A 18 -24.53 19.32 14.04
CA ALA A 18 -25.00 20.22 15.11
C ALA A 18 -24.44 21.65 15.04
N ALA A 19 -23.50 21.92 14.12
CA ALA A 19 -22.92 23.25 13.95
C ALA A 19 -23.45 23.90 12.68
N ASP A 20 -23.95 25.14 12.82
CA ASP A 20 -24.45 25.99 11.72
C ASP A 20 -23.34 26.38 10.70
N VAL A 21 -22.11 25.90 10.94
CA VAL A 21 -20.88 26.23 10.24
C VAL A 21 -20.18 24.92 9.83
N PRO A 22 -19.93 24.68 8.53
CA PRO A 22 -19.27 23.47 8.04
C PRO A 22 -17.90 23.20 8.70
N LEU A 23 -17.50 21.93 8.84
CA LEU A 23 -16.23 21.52 9.47
C LEU A 23 -15.00 22.25 8.89
N TRP A 24 -14.93 22.43 7.57
CA TRP A 24 -13.81 23.10 6.89
C TRP A 24 -13.65 24.57 7.28
N GLN A 25 -14.71 25.23 7.77
CA GLN A 25 -14.65 26.61 8.29
C GLN A 25 -14.23 26.66 9.77
N ARG A 26 -14.17 25.51 10.45
CA ARG A 26 -13.83 25.38 11.87
C ARG A 26 -12.41 24.87 12.10
N VAL A 27 -11.70 24.47 11.05
CA VAL A 27 -10.33 23.96 11.13
C VAL A 27 -9.39 24.88 10.37
N ALA A 28 -8.26 25.25 11.00
CA ALA A 28 -7.21 26.00 10.32
C ALA A 28 -6.35 25.03 9.47
N PRO A 29 -6.03 25.35 8.21
CA PRO A 29 -5.07 24.56 7.44
C PRO A 29 -3.71 24.50 8.13
N ASP A 30 -3.16 23.30 8.31
CA ASP A 30 -1.83 23.08 8.87
C ASP A 30 -1.08 21.98 8.10
N ILE A 31 0.01 22.37 7.42
CA ILE A 31 0.84 21.45 6.64
C ILE A 31 1.61 20.47 7.53
N ARG A 32 1.82 20.79 8.82
CA ARG A 32 2.55 19.91 9.75
C ARG A 32 1.90 18.54 9.87
N GLY A 33 0.57 18.48 9.87
CA GLY A 33 -0.17 17.22 9.92
C GLY A 33 0.17 16.28 8.76
N HIS A 34 0.44 16.82 7.57
CA HIS A 34 0.85 16.03 6.40
C HIS A 34 2.24 15.42 6.61
N PHE A 35 3.25 16.21 6.98
CA PHE A 35 4.60 15.70 7.21
C PHE A 35 4.65 14.66 8.32
N MET A 36 3.95 14.91 9.43
CA MET A 36 3.85 13.93 10.53
C MET A 36 3.20 12.61 10.08
N ALA A 37 2.22 12.67 9.17
CA ALA A 37 1.58 11.47 8.63
C ALA A 37 2.55 10.65 7.74
N VAL A 38 3.35 11.32 6.90
CA VAL A 38 4.37 10.66 6.07
C VAL A 38 5.46 10.03 6.94
N GLU A 39 5.99 10.78 7.91
CA GLU A 39 7.00 10.28 8.85
C GLU A 39 6.50 9.10 9.69
N ARG A 40 5.21 9.10 10.04
CA ARG A 40 4.58 7.98 10.75
C ARG A 40 4.63 6.70 9.91
N VAL A 41 4.25 6.79 8.63
CA VAL A 41 4.25 5.63 7.72
C VAL A 41 5.66 5.10 7.51
N GLU A 42 6.63 5.99 7.31
CA GLU A 42 8.04 5.60 7.18
C GLU A 42 8.55 4.88 8.43
N ARG A 43 8.26 5.42 9.62
CA ARG A 43 8.65 4.82 10.90
C ARG A 43 8.02 3.44 11.08
N LEU A 44 6.73 3.31 10.80
CA LEU A 44 6.00 2.05 10.90
C LEU A 44 6.58 1.01 9.94
N LEU A 45 6.79 1.38 8.67
CA LEU A 45 7.39 0.52 7.64
C LEU A 45 8.76 0.01 8.08
N LYS A 46 9.67 0.90 8.49
CA LYS A 46 11.02 0.51 8.95
C LYS A 46 10.98 -0.38 10.18
N ARG A 47 10.10 -0.07 11.13
CA ARG A 47 9.97 -0.82 12.39
C ARG A 47 9.44 -2.23 12.13
N VAL A 48 8.34 -2.38 11.39
CA VAL A 48 7.74 -3.70 11.15
C VAL A 48 8.67 -4.58 10.32
N THR A 49 9.28 -4.05 9.27
CA THR A 49 10.18 -4.81 8.39
C THR A 49 11.44 -5.27 9.13
N TYR A 50 12.04 -4.41 9.95
CA TYR A 50 13.16 -4.77 10.82
C TYR A 50 12.83 -5.91 11.78
N LEU A 51 11.64 -5.90 12.40
CA LEU A 51 11.21 -6.96 13.31
C LEU A 51 10.95 -8.28 12.59
N LEU A 52 10.39 -8.22 11.39
CA LEU A 52 10.17 -9.41 10.55
C LEU A 52 11.50 -10.01 10.08
N ASP A 53 12.46 -9.18 9.65
CA ASP A 53 13.82 -9.64 9.30
C ASP A 53 14.51 -10.29 10.51
N ARG A 54 14.39 -9.73 11.72
CA ARG A 54 14.95 -10.35 12.94
C ARG A 54 14.24 -11.63 13.36
N GLY A 55 12.99 -11.80 12.97
CA GLY A 55 12.20 -12.99 13.24
C GLY A 55 12.34 -14.07 12.16
N ASP A 56 13.22 -13.87 11.17
CA ASP A 56 13.34 -14.73 9.97
C ASP A 56 11.98 -14.98 9.29
N VAL A 57 11.10 -13.97 9.27
CA VAL A 57 9.78 -14.05 8.65
C VAL A 57 9.86 -13.53 7.23
N ALA A 58 9.44 -14.34 6.25
CA ALA A 58 9.37 -13.91 4.86
C ALA A 58 8.24 -12.89 4.65
N TYR A 59 8.56 -11.78 3.99
CA TYR A 59 7.60 -10.73 3.62
C TYR A 59 8.04 -10.01 2.34
N ALA A 60 7.13 -9.25 1.74
CA ALA A 60 7.48 -8.23 0.76
C ALA A 60 6.70 -6.95 1.02
N VAL A 61 7.37 -5.80 0.96
CA VAL A 61 6.69 -4.50 0.89
C VAL A 61 6.00 -4.38 -0.47
N ILE A 62 4.72 -4.04 -0.45
CA ILE A 62 3.84 -3.89 -1.62
C ILE A 62 3.12 -2.53 -1.54
N GLY A 63 2.01 -2.39 -2.28
CA GLY A 63 1.13 -1.24 -2.10
C GLY A 63 1.72 0.08 -2.60
N GLY A 64 1.29 1.19 -2.00
CA GLY A 64 1.80 2.52 -2.33
C GLY A 64 3.27 2.72 -1.94
N ASN A 65 3.72 2.12 -0.84
CA ASN A 65 5.12 2.22 -0.39
C ASN A 65 6.09 1.58 -1.39
N ALA A 66 5.76 0.41 -1.95
CA ALA A 66 6.59 -0.22 -2.96
C ALA A 66 6.65 0.60 -4.27
N VAL A 67 5.54 1.20 -4.67
CA VAL A 67 5.50 2.09 -5.85
C VAL A 67 6.37 3.33 -5.60
N ALA A 68 6.21 3.98 -4.44
CA ALA A 68 7.04 5.13 -4.08
C ALA A 68 8.53 4.76 -4.06
N HIS A 69 8.88 3.57 -3.55
CA HIS A 69 10.25 3.06 -3.59
C HIS A 69 10.77 2.97 -5.02
N TRP A 70 10.10 2.25 -5.91
CA TRP A 70 10.52 2.09 -7.30
C TRP A 70 10.59 3.43 -8.04
N VAL A 71 9.56 4.27 -7.95
CA VAL A 71 9.53 5.59 -8.60
C VAL A 71 10.69 6.46 -8.11
N SER A 72 10.99 6.44 -6.80
CA SER A 72 12.09 7.23 -6.22
C SER A 72 13.49 6.86 -6.71
N THR A 73 13.67 5.66 -7.28
CA THR A 73 14.94 5.25 -7.89
C THR A 73 15.27 6.02 -9.17
N ILE A 74 14.24 6.57 -9.83
CA ILE A 74 14.37 7.38 -11.05
C ILE A 74 14.13 8.85 -10.76
N ASP A 75 13.02 9.17 -10.08
CA ASP A 75 12.64 10.53 -9.74
C ASP A 75 11.89 10.57 -8.40
N SER A 76 12.56 11.02 -7.34
CA SER A 76 11.96 11.20 -6.02
C SER A 76 10.80 12.21 -6.01
N GLY A 77 10.81 13.19 -6.92
CA GLY A 77 9.78 14.22 -7.03
C GLY A 77 8.47 13.74 -7.66
N ALA A 78 8.48 12.57 -8.30
CA ALA A 78 7.30 11.94 -8.89
C ALA A 78 6.51 11.06 -7.90
N THR A 79 7.01 10.90 -6.67
CA THR A 79 6.37 10.04 -5.65
C THR A 79 5.11 10.68 -5.04
N ARG A 80 4.18 9.83 -4.60
CA ARG A 80 3.02 10.23 -3.78
C ARG A 80 3.10 9.58 -2.42
N ALA A 81 2.66 10.32 -1.39
CA ALA A 81 2.52 9.79 -0.05
C ALA A 81 1.40 8.74 0.00
N THR A 82 1.63 7.67 0.77
CA THR A 82 0.58 6.73 1.18
C THR A 82 0.30 6.88 2.67
N LYS A 83 -0.85 6.40 3.12
CA LYS A 83 -1.35 6.55 4.49
C LYS A 83 -1.14 5.29 5.35
N ASP A 84 -0.89 4.15 4.72
CA ASP A 84 -0.87 2.81 5.31
C ASP A 84 0.38 2.04 4.85
N VAL A 85 0.66 0.93 5.52
CA VAL A 85 1.72 -0.01 5.14
C VAL A 85 1.05 -1.29 4.64
N ASP A 86 1.35 -1.70 3.42
CA ASP A 86 0.90 -2.98 2.87
C ASP A 86 2.09 -3.93 2.77
N LEU A 87 1.95 -5.14 3.32
CA LEU A 87 2.91 -6.22 3.19
C LEU A 87 2.26 -7.47 2.57
N LEU A 88 3.06 -8.24 1.86
CA LEU A 88 2.73 -9.55 1.33
C LEU A 88 3.36 -10.62 2.24
N MET A 89 2.60 -11.64 2.62
CA MET A 89 3.08 -12.77 3.44
C MET A 89 2.38 -14.08 3.03
N ARG A 90 3.03 -15.23 3.20
CA ARG A 90 2.33 -16.51 3.08
C ARG A 90 1.44 -16.74 4.31
N ARG A 91 0.37 -17.52 4.15
CA ARG A 91 -0.61 -17.76 5.22
C ARG A 91 0.03 -18.44 6.43
N GLU A 92 0.92 -19.38 6.17
CA GLU A 92 1.71 -20.13 7.16
C GLU A 92 2.64 -19.23 7.99
N ASP A 93 3.10 -18.11 7.43
CA ASP A 93 4.03 -17.18 8.08
C ASP A 93 3.33 -16.21 9.02
N LEU A 94 2.00 -16.03 8.93
CA LEU A 94 1.23 -15.08 9.75
C LEU A 94 1.39 -15.32 11.26
N ALA A 95 1.49 -16.59 11.67
CA ALA A 95 1.67 -16.92 13.08
C ALA A 95 3.08 -16.57 13.57
N ALA A 96 4.10 -16.74 12.72
CA ALA A 96 5.47 -16.33 13.02
C ALA A 96 5.59 -14.80 13.07
N ALA A 97 5.00 -14.10 12.09
CA ALA A 97 4.90 -12.64 12.07
C ALA A 97 4.26 -12.10 13.36
N ALA A 98 3.12 -12.65 13.78
CA ALA A 98 2.45 -12.23 15.00
C ALA A 98 3.34 -12.39 16.24
N ARG A 99 4.09 -13.50 16.36
CA ARG A 99 5.04 -13.69 17.48
C ARG A 99 6.19 -12.70 17.44
N ALA A 100 6.75 -12.44 16.25
CA ALA A 100 7.85 -11.48 16.07
C ALA A 100 7.43 -10.05 16.43
N LEU A 101 6.17 -9.69 16.19
CA LEU A 101 5.66 -8.33 16.41
C LEU A 101 5.04 -8.12 17.81
N ALA A 102 4.46 -9.16 18.43
CA ALA A 102 3.73 -9.04 19.70
C ALA A 102 4.57 -8.46 20.85
N GLY A 103 5.82 -8.90 21.00
CA GLY A 103 6.74 -8.38 22.03
C GLY A 103 7.12 -6.91 21.86
N HIS A 104 6.70 -6.29 20.75
CA HIS A 104 6.97 -4.90 20.39
C HIS A 104 5.69 -4.07 20.32
N GLY A 105 4.62 -4.47 21.02
CA GLY A 105 3.40 -3.66 21.13
C GLY A 105 2.58 -3.63 19.84
N PHE A 106 2.61 -4.72 19.08
CA PHE A 106 1.71 -4.95 17.96
C PHE A 106 0.69 -6.01 18.30
N ILE A 107 -0.57 -5.78 17.91
CA ILE A 107 -1.64 -6.77 17.96
C ILE A 107 -2.04 -7.18 16.55
N ARG A 108 -2.31 -8.47 16.35
CA ARG A 108 -2.87 -8.98 15.11
C ARG A 108 -4.40 -8.96 15.22
N GLU A 109 -5.02 -8.26 14.29
CA GLU A 109 -6.47 -8.20 14.13
C GLU A 109 -6.86 -8.63 12.71
N GLU A 110 -8.16 -8.71 12.46
CA GLU A 110 -8.72 -8.93 11.13
C GLU A 110 -9.79 -7.89 10.83
N VAL A 111 -9.67 -7.23 9.68
CA VAL A 111 -10.56 -6.15 9.26
C VAL A 111 -11.01 -6.43 7.84
N MET A 112 -12.32 -6.63 7.65
CA MET A 112 -12.88 -6.99 6.33
C MET A 112 -12.18 -8.20 5.71
N ASP A 113 -11.98 -9.26 6.51
CA ASP A 113 -11.28 -10.50 6.14
C ASP A 113 -9.79 -10.33 5.74
N ILE A 114 -9.20 -9.17 6.01
CA ILE A 114 -7.78 -8.87 5.78
C ILE A 114 -7.06 -8.88 7.14
N PRO A 115 -5.98 -9.68 7.32
CA PRO A 115 -5.17 -9.59 8.51
C PRO A 115 -4.45 -8.25 8.58
N VAL A 116 -4.47 -7.63 9.76
CA VAL A 116 -3.82 -6.34 10.00
C VAL A 116 -3.00 -6.42 11.29
N PHE A 117 -1.78 -5.88 11.28
CA PHE A 117 -1.03 -5.61 12.50
C PHE A 117 -1.20 -4.15 12.91
N LEU A 118 -1.63 -3.93 14.15
CA LEU A 118 -1.89 -2.61 14.71
C LEU A 118 -0.92 -2.33 15.85
N GLU A 119 -0.48 -1.08 15.98
CA GLU A 119 0.24 -0.65 17.18
C GLU A 119 -0.78 -0.49 18.33
N GLU A 120 -0.48 -1.05 19.50
CA GLU A 120 -1.38 -0.95 20.67
C GLU A 120 -1.62 0.51 21.08
N SER A 121 -0.61 1.37 20.90
CA SER A 121 -0.72 2.80 21.16
C SER A 121 -1.58 3.56 20.14
N ASP A 122 -1.86 2.95 18.99
CA ASP A 122 -2.63 3.54 17.90
C ASP A 122 -3.39 2.46 17.09
N PRO A 123 -4.46 1.88 17.64
CA PRO A 123 -5.09 0.68 17.09
C PRO A 123 -6.03 0.97 15.92
N ARG A 124 -5.77 2.01 15.12
CA ARG A 124 -6.60 2.41 13.99
C ARG A 124 -6.31 1.52 12.78
N PRO A 125 -7.29 0.75 12.25
CA PRO A 125 -7.10 -0.08 11.07
C PRO A 125 -6.54 0.67 9.85
N SER A 126 -6.98 1.91 9.64
CA SER A 126 -6.54 2.74 8.52
C SER A 126 -5.08 3.21 8.58
N GLN A 127 -4.40 2.93 9.68
CA GLN A 127 -2.99 3.28 9.92
C GLN A 127 -2.12 2.07 10.24
N GLY A 128 -2.69 0.86 10.15
CA GLY A 128 -1.99 -0.39 10.44
C GLY A 128 -1.13 -0.89 9.29
N VAL A 129 -0.59 -2.10 9.51
CA VAL A 129 0.12 -2.89 8.51
C VAL A 129 -0.85 -3.93 7.95
N HIS A 130 -1.37 -3.68 6.76
CA HIS A 130 -2.29 -4.58 6.06
C HIS A 130 -1.51 -5.72 5.39
N ILE A 131 -2.01 -6.94 5.54
CA ILE A 131 -1.38 -8.12 4.98
C ILE A 131 -2.20 -8.67 3.82
N ILE A 132 -1.59 -8.71 2.65
CA ILE A 132 -2.08 -9.50 1.51
C ILE A 132 -1.47 -10.90 1.59
N ILE A 133 -2.29 -11.92 1.39
CA ILE A 133 -1.84 -13.31 1.41
C ILE A 133 -1.25 -13.70 0.05
N ALA A 134 0.03 -14.08 0.06
CA ALA A 134 0.77 -14.54 -1.10
C ALA A 134 0.18 -15.82 -1.67
N ASN A 135 0.30 -16.00 -2.99
CA ASN A 135 -0.22 -17.16 -3.74
C ASN A 135 -1.74 -17.38 -3.63
N GLU A 136 -2.48 -16.39 -3.11
CA GLU A 136 -3.94 -16.43 -3.01
C GLU A 136 -4.58 -15.27 -3.78
N LYS A 137 -5.79 -15.48 -4.29
CA LYS A 137 -6.55 -14.39 -4.91
C LYS A 137 -7.04 -13.43 -3.84
N VAL A 138 -6.69 -12.15 -3.98
CA VAL A 138 -7.13 -11.08 -3.06
C VAL A 138 -8.67 -10.93 -3.05
N ARG A 139 -9.32 -11.27 -4.16
CA ARG A 139 -10.78 -11.31 -4.30
C ARG A 139 -11.17 -12.34 -5.35
N ALA A 140 -12.41 -12.84 -5.30
CA ALA A 140 -12.89 -13.87 -6.23
C ALA A 140 -12.75 -13.48 -7.71
N SER A 141 -12.91 -12.19 -8.03
CA SER A 141 -12.79 -11.64 -9.39
C SER A 141 -11.35 -11.33 -9.83
N ALA A 142 -10.34 -11.58 -8.99
CA ALA A 142 -8.94 -11.36 -9.36
C ALA A 142 -8.53 -12.27 -10.53
N THR A 143 -7.80 -11.72 -11.48
CA THR A 143 -7.25 -12.45 -12.65
C THR A 143 -6.16 -13.39 -12.18
N LEU A 144 -5.28 -12.88 -11.32
CA LEU A 144 -4.10 -13.56 -10.80
C LEU A 144 -4.22 -13.78 -9.28
N ALA A 145 -3.52 -14.79 -8.78
CA ALA A 145 -3.18 -14.83 -7.37
C ALA A 145 -2.19 -13.70 -7.05
N ALA A 146 -2.14 -13.27 -5.79
CA ALA A 146 -1.07 -12.39 -5.34
C ALA A 146 0.29 -13.09 -5.54
N PRO A 147 1.35 -12.33 -5.86
CA PRO A 147 2.70 -12.89 -6.07
C PRO A 147 3.22 -13.70 -4.88
N ASP A 148 4.30 -14.45 -5.10
CA ASP A 148 5.01 -15.11 -4.00
C ASP A 148 6.00 -14.14 -3.32
N VAL A 149 6.22 -14.31 -2.02
CA VAL A 149 7.21 -13.51 -1.26
C VAL A 149 8.67 -13.80 -1.65
N GLY A 150 8.93 -14.77 -2.53
CA GLY A 150 10.23 -14.99 -3.15
C GLY A 150 10.55 -14.02 -4.29
N GLU A 151 9.55 -13.31 -4.82
CA GLU A 151 9.72 -12.34 -5.91
C GLU A 151 10.14 -10.95 -5.38
N VAL A 152 11.20 -10.91 -4.58
CA VAL A 152 11.63 -9.71 -3.87
C VAL A 152 13.02 -9.24 -4.25
N GLU A 153 13.27 -7.96 -3.99
CA GLU A 153 14.58 -7.34 -4.00
C GLU A 153 14.83 -6.63 -2.67
N ARG A 154 16.09 -6.60 -2.23
CA ARG A 154 16.48 -5.92 -1.01
C ARG A 154 16.68 -4.44 -1.35
N SER A 155 15.86 -3.58 -0.75
CA SER A 155 16.01 -2.12 -0.89
C SER A 155 17.30 -1.61 -0.26
N GLU A 156 17.77 -0.44 -0.69
CA GLU A 156 18.89 0.27 -0.03
C GLU A 156 18.60 0.58 1.46
N SER A 157 17.32 0.70 1.81
CA SER A 157 16.87 0.90 3.20
C SER A 157 16.83 -0.40 4.03
N GLY A 158 17.18 -1.54 3.43
CA GLY A 158 17.37 -2.81 4.13
C GLY A 158 16.14 -3.72 4.22
N TYR A 159 14.96 -3.28 3.78
CA TYR A 159 13.75 -4.12 3.74
C TYR A 159 13.53 -4.78 2.38
N LEU A 160 12.75 -5.87 2.34
CA LEU A 160 12.36 -6.57 1.11
C LEU A 160 11.20 -5.86 0.40
N VAL A 161 11.33 -5.61 -0.90
CA VAL A 161 10.30 -4.99 -1.75
C VAL A 161 9.94 -5.94 -2.88
N LEU A 162 8.66 -6.02 -3.24
CA LEU A 162 8.23 -6.82 -4.37
C LEU A 162 8.86 -6.30 -5.68
N LYS A 163 9.34 -7.22 -6.51
CA LYS A 163 9.90 -6.93 -7.83
C LYS A 163 8.93 -6.14 -8.70
N LEU A 164 9.47 -5.23 -9.50
CA LEU A 164 8.70 -4.28 -10.29
C LEU A 164 7.63 -4.94 -11.18
N ALA A 165 7.98 -5.97 -11.96
CA ALA A 165 7.02 -6.63 -12.85
C ALA A 165 5.84 -7.25 -12.09
N ALA A 166 6.11 -7.92 -10.95
CA ALA A 166 5.07 -8.48 -10.09
C ALA A 166 4.21 -7.38 -9.43
N LEU A 167 4.82 -6.27 -9.01
CA LEU A 167 4.11 -5.12 -8.47
C LEU A 167 3.19 -4.47 -9.51
N VAL A 168 3.65 -4.31 -10.75
CA VAL A 168 2.85 -3.78 -11.88
C VAL A 168 1.64 -4.68 -12.13
N ALA A 169 1.84 -6.00 -12.26
CA ALA A 169 0.75 -6.95 -12.45
C ALA A 169 -0.26 -6.90 -11.28
N MET A 170 0.23 -6.84 -10.04
CA MET A 170 -0.62 -6.72 -8.85
C MET A 170 -1.45 -5.43 -8.84
N LYS A 171 -0.87 -4.29 -9.23
CA LYS A 171 -1.58 -3.00 -9.32
C LYS A 171 -2.62 -2.98 -10.43
N LEU A 172 -2.28 -3.52 -11.60
CA LEU A 172 -3.22 -3.68 -12.71
C LEU A 172 -4.35 -4.65 -12.39
N ASP A 173 -4.09 -5.72 -11.63
CA ASP A 173 -5.15 -6.64 -11.21
C ASP A 173 -6.10 -5.99 -10.20
N ALA A 174 -5.56 -5.24 -9.24
CA ALA A 174 -6.34 -4.50 -8.25
C ALA A 174 -7.22 -3.40 -8.90
N ASN A 175 -6.66 -2.64 -9.85
CA ASN A 175 -7.32 -1.66 -10.72
C ASN A 175 -8.26 -0.65 -10.02
N ARG A 176 -7.97 -0.28 -8.77
CA ARG A 176 -8.67 0.82 -8.09
C ARG A 176 -8.13 2.15 -8.61
N ARG A 177 -8.85 3.26 -8.41
CA ARG A 177 -8.41 4.59 -8.89
C ARG A 177 -6.99 4.94 -8.44
N HIS A 178 -6.62 4.70 -7.19
CA HIS A 178 -5.25 4.97 -6.73
C HIS A 178 -4.23 3.98 -7.29
N ASP A 179 -4.63 2.75 -7.64
CA ASP A 179 -3.73 1.80 -8.31
C ASP A 179 -3.49 2.23 -9.78
N GLN A 180 -4.49 2.81 -10.46
CA GLN A 180 -4.31 3.43 -11.78
C GLN A 180 -3.32 4.60 -11.70
N VAL A 181 -3.47 5.47 -10.70
CA VAL A 181 -2.50 6.57 -10.46
C VAL A 181 -1.10 6.04 -10.20
N HIS A 182 -0.93 4.94 -9.45
CA HIS A 182 0.39 4.31 -9.30
C HIS A 182 0.97 3.81 -10.63
N ILE A 183 0.14 3.30 -11.53
CA ILE A 183 0.56 2.88 -12.87
C ILE A 183 0.97 4.10 -13.70
N GLU A 184 0.22 5.21 -13.62
CA GLU A 184 0.62 6.49 -14.24
C GLU A 184 2.00 6.95 -13.77
N ASP A 185 2.27 6.83 -12.47
CA ASP A 185 3.54 7.26 -11.88
C ASP A 185 4.72 6.47 -12.41
N MET A 186 4.58 5.14 -12.46
CA MET A 186 5.60 4.25 -13.01
C MET A 186 5.75 4.44 -14.53
N LEU A 187 4.67 4.67 -15.27
CA LEU A 187 4.72 5.00 -16.70
C LEU A 187 5.46 6.32 -16.96
N ARG A 188 5.16 7.36 -16.17
CA ARG A 188 5.70 8.71 -16.35
C ARG A 188 7.22 8.76 -16.19
N VAL A 189 7.77 7.95 -15.28
CA VAL A 189 9.22 7.87 -15.07
C VAL A 189 9.89 6.74 -15.89
N GLY A 190 9.14 6.06 -16.77
CA GLY A 190 9.68 5.04 -17.66
C GLY A 190 10.00 3.70 -17.00
N LEU A 191 9.45 3.42 -15.80
CA LEU A 191 9.60 2.11 -15.15
C LEU A 191 8.79 1.02 -15.82
N ILE A 192 7.69 1.36 -16.49
CA ILE A 192 6.90 0.42 -17.28
C ILE A 192 7.23 0.62 -18.76
N ASP A 193 7.87 -0.38 -19.35
CA ASP A 193 8.24 -0.42 -20.75
C ASP A 193 7.64 -1.64 -21.46
N THR A 194 7.99 -1.81 -22.74
CA THR A 194 7.54 -2.96 -23.54
C THR A 194 8.00 -4.30 -22.94
N THR A 195 9.14 -4.35 -22.24
CA THR A 195 9.65 -5.60 -21.65
C THR A 195 8.77 -6.08 -20.50
N ILE A 196 8.23 -5.17 -19.70
CA ILE A 196 7.20 -5.51 -18.70
C ILE A 196 5.87 -5.80 -19.39
N ALA A 197 5.46 -4.96 -20.34
CA ALA A 197 4.14 -5.06 -20.96
C ALA A 197 3.89 -6.43 -21.63
N VAL A 198 4.89 -7.00 -22.32
CA VAL A 198 4.77 -8.30 -23.00
C VAL A 198 4.65 -9.50 -22.04
N THR A 199 4.97 -9.31 -20.75
CA THR A 199 4.81 -10.36 -19.73
C THR A 199 3.40 -10.41 -19.15
N LEU A 200 2.58 -9.38 -19.40
CA LEU A 200 1.26 -9.26 -18.82
C LEU A 200 0.23 -10.13 -19.57
N PRO A 201 -0.69 -10.79 -18.86
CA PRO A 201 -1.90 -11.34 -19.46
C PRO A 201 -2.69 -10.25 -20.19
N GLU A 202 -3.39 -10.62 -21.27
CA GLU A 202 -4.12 -9.68 -22.13
C GLU A 202 -5.07 -8.75 -21.36
N GLU A 203 -5.77 -9.25 -20.34
CA GLU A 203 -6.66 -8.42 -19.53
C GLU A 203 -5.89 -7.32 -18.76
N LEU A 204 -4.71 -7.63 -18.21
CA LEU A 204 -3.89 -6.65 -17.51
C LEU A 204 -3.23 -5.68 -18.49
N LEU A 205 -2.82 -6.16 -19.67
CA LEU A 205 -2.29 -5.32 -20.74
C LEU A 205 -3.34 -4.31 -21.23
N GLN A 206 -4.61 -4.72 -21.35
CA GLN A 206 -5.71 -3.80 -21.68
C GLN A 206 -5.91 -2.72 -20.62
N ARG A 207 -5.81 -3.07 -19.33
CA ARG A 207 -5.86 -2.09 -18.23
C ARG A 207 -4.67 -1.15 -18.26
N LEU A 208 -3.47 -1.65 -18.58
CA LEU A 208 -2.27 -0.82 -18.74
C LEU A 208 -2.43 0.17 -19.90
N ARG A 209 -2.90 -0.31 -21.07
CA ARG A 209 -3.20 0.54 -22.24
C ARG A 209 -4.27 1.58 -21.90
N HIS A 210 -5.32 1.20 -21.15
CA HIS A 210 -6.33 2.15 -20.71
C HIS A 210 -5.74 3.28 -19.86
N VAL A 211 -4.87 2.98 -18.88
CA VAL A 211 -4.20 4.02 -18.08
C VAL A 211 -3.32 4.90 -18.98
N ARG A 212 -2.48 4.29 -19.83
CA ARG A 212 -1.64 5.02 -20.81
C ARG A 212 -2.48 5.95 -21.69
N ASP A 213 -3.61 5.50 -22.21
CA ASP A 213 -4.40 6.24 -23.20
C ASP A 213 -5.26 7.34 -22.57
N THR A 214 -5.50 7.28 -21.25
CA THR A 214 -6.35 8.24 -20.51
C THR A 214 -5.58 9.22 -19.64
N MET A 215 -4.31 8.94 -19.32
CA MET A 215 -3.48 9.84 -18.54
C MET A 215 -2.95 11.03 -19.35
N GLU A 216 -2.60 12.10 -18.67
CA GLU A 216 -1.94 13.25 -19.29
C GLU A 216 -0.44 12.96 -19.51
N TRP A 217 -0.01 13.17 -20.75
CA TRP A 217 1.38 13.03 -21.18
C TRP A 217 2.01 14.38 -21.52
N PHE A 218 3.24 14.59 -21.04
CA PHE A 218 4.09 15.71 -21.44
C PHE A 218 5.15 15.30 -22.49
N THR A 219 5.15 14.01 -22.88
CA THR A 219 6.03 13.36 -23.85
C THR A 219 5.24 12.39 -24.73
N ALA A 220 5.86 11.77 -25.73
CA ALA A 220 5.19 10.70 -26.46
C ALA A 220 4.95 9.49 -25.55
N PRO A 221 3.73 8.90 -25.52
CA PRO A 221 3.45 7.71 -24.72
C PRO A 221 4.24 6.50 -25.26
N PRO A 222 4.60 5.53 -24.40
CA PRO A 222 5.27 4.30 -24.82
C PRO A 222 4.34 3.41 -25.66
N GLU A 223 4.90 2.74 -26.67
CA GLU A 223 4.17 1.85 -27.56
C GLU A 223 4.23 0.39 -27.08
N PHE A 224 3.07 -0.17 -26.73
CA PHE A 224 2.84 -1.58 -26.39
C PHE A 224 1.36 -1.97 -26.46
#